data_AF-K9HGD2-F1
#
_entry.id   AF-K9HGD2-F1
#
_cell.length_a   1.000
_cell.length_b   1.000
_cell.length_c   1.000
_cell.angle_alpha   90.00
_cell.angle_beta   90.00
_cell.angle_gamma   90.00
#
_symmetry.space_group_name_H-M   'P 1'
#
loop_
_entity.id
_entity.type
_entity.pdbx_description
1 polymer ?
#
loop_
_entity_poly.entity_id
_entity_poly.type
_entity_poly.pdbx_seq_one_letter_code
_entity_poly.pdbx_strand_id
1 'polypeptide(L)'
;MPMWKETAGADKLPRRLYRPTILSFFPTEDRMKLPVVEVAAEAYHFLWRQRRTLVDRASLPLAVVLIVGIIEYLTGTPSGGGGDLPVPAPPPGADGGSAGPGGTGNGNGNGGGDAGPGGPALLLSLAYFAMSLPFLVGWYRLVVLGPGAVAGRFPLAFTRLEGRFLLWMVVIGLVLVVPLVISGAIAVPFATGDISGTQVSPVPMLLAVAMFILLILASLRLSFVFPAIAAEEPVSFARAWEITKGNSLRLLGLMALVHVPVLVFGAIIEAFAVGLGLPFSLVLFVDLAISFTIMALGATAFGEAYVRLR
;
A
#
# COMPACT_ATOMS: atom_id res chain seq x y z
N MET A 1 -37.53 -15.72 -38.02
CA MET A 1 -38.03 -15.93 -36.63
C MET A 1 -37.09 -16.91 -35.93
N PRO A 2 -36.11 -16.46 -35.13
CA PRO A 2 -35.35 -17.37 -34.28
C PRO A 2 -36.05 -17.51 -32.92
N MET A 3 -36.31 -18.78 -32.61
CA MET A 3 -36.98 -19.32 -31.44
C MET A 3 -36.05 -19.19 -30.22
N TRP A 4 -36.27 -18.15 -29.40
CA TRP A 4 -35.65 -18.05 -28.08
C TRP A 4 -36.33 -19.06 -27.16
N LYS A 5 -35.60 -20.13 -26.80
CA LYS A 5 -36.03 -21.07 -25.76
C LYS A 5 -35.87 -20.39 -24.40
N GLU A 6 -37.01 -20.07 -23.80
CA GLU A 6 -37.21 -19.88 -22.37
C GLU A 6 -36.49 -20.98 -21.57
N THR A 7 -35.36 -20.65 -20.96
CA THR A 7 -34.82 -21.42 -19.84
C THR A 7 -35.42 -20.89 -18.55
N ALA A 8 -36.69 -21.21 -18.33
CA ALA A 8 -37.36 -21.09 -17.04
C ALA A 8 -36.86 -22.23 -16.14
N GLY A 9 -35.91 -21.95 -15.23
CA GLY A 9 -35.44 -23.00 -14.33
C GLY A 9 -34.32 -22.70 -13.34
N ALA A 10 -33.84 -21.46 -13.19
CA ALA A 10 -32.69 -21.16 -12.32
C ALA A 10 -33.00 -20.28 -11.10
N ASP A 11 -34.28 -19.97 -10.82
CA ASP A 11 -34.65 -18.90 -9.87
C ASP A 11 -35.14 -19.39 -8.49
N LYS A 12 -34.81 -20.63 -8.10
CA LYS A 12 -35.21 -21.19 -6.79
C LYS A 12 -34.08 -21.92 -6.05
N LEU A 13 -32.85 -21.45 -6.15
CA LEU A 13 -31.87 -21.78 -5.11
C LEU A 13 -32.20 -20.93 -3.88
N PRO A 14 -32.45 -21.54 -2.70
CA PRO A 14 -32.85 -20.81 -1.51
C PRO A 14 -31.77 -19.78 -1.15
N ARG A 15 -32.11 -18.49 -1.24
CA ARG A 15 -31.28 -17.34 -0.80
C ARG A 15 -30.98 -17.33 0.71
N ARG A 16 -31.21 -18.45 1.41
CA ARG A 16 -31.00 -18.62 2.84
C ARG A 16 -30.29 -19.95 3.07
N LEU A 17 -28.98 -19.87 3.33
CA LEU A 17 -28.24 -20.67 4.34
C LEU A 17 -26.74 -20.34 4.36
N TYR A 18 -26.32 -19.16 3.88
CA TYR A 18 -25.16 -18.48 4.45
C TYR A 18 -25.65 -17.40 5.42
N ARG A 19 -26.50 -17.79 6.38
CA ARG A 19 -26.45 -17.16 7.69
C ARG A 19 -25.22 -17.82 8.33
N PRO A 20 -24.04 -17.16 8.44
CA PRO A 20 -23.14 -17.57 9.49
C PRO A 20 -24.00 -17.59 10.76
N THR A 21 -23.84 -18.64 11.56
CA THR A 21 -24.41 -18.75 12.91
C THR A 21 -23.87 -17.59 13.75
N ILE A 22 -24.36 -16.38 13.49
CA ILE A 22 -24.29 -15.25 14.39
C ILE A 22 -25.38 -15.57 15.39
N LEU A 23 -25.01 -16.39 16.37
CA LEU A 23 -25.69 -16.46 17.65
C LEU A 23 -26.01 -15.03 18.04
N SER A 24 -27.30 -14.75 18.15
CA SER A 24 -27.87 -13.50 18.63
C SER A 24 -27.47 -13.31 20.09
N PHE A 25 -26.23 -12.89 20.30
CA PHE A 25 -25.74 -12.31 21.52
C PHE A 25 -25.85 -10.81 21.31
N PHE A 26 -27.03 -10.24 21.56
CA PHE A 26 -27.20 -8.78 21.57
C PHE A 26 -26.59 -8.27 22.88
N PRO A 27 -25.42 -7.60 22.86
CA PRO A 27 -24.84 -7.05 24.07
C PRO A 27 -25.50 -5.70 24.33
N THR A 28 -26.09 -5.55 25.51
CA THR A 28 -26.32 -4.27 26.19
C THR A 28 -25.09 -3.36 26.06
N GLU A 29 -25.25 -2.15 25.50
CA GLU A 29 -24.46 -0.88 25.50
C GLU A 29 -22.96 -0.81 25.89
N ASP A 30 -22.27 -1.91 26.17
CA ASP A 30 -20.83 -1.96 26.32
C ASP A 30 -20.23 -1.92 24.90
N ARG A 31 -19.88 -0.70 24.47
CA ARG A 31 -19.35 -0.38 23.14
C ARG A 31 -18.54 -1.54 22.57
N MET A 32 -19.03 -2.15 21.49
CA MET A 32 -18.48 -3.35 20.90
C MET A 32 -16.98 -3.20 20.64
N LYS A 33 -16.23 -3.77 21.57
CA LYS A 33 -14.78 -3.84 21.61
C LYS A 33 -14.35 -4.76 20.46
N LEU A 34 -13.65 -4.24 19.45
CA LEU A 34 -13.26 -5.02 18.27
C LEU A 34 -12.44 -6.26 18.68
N PRO A 35 -12.92 -7.50 18.42
CA PRO A 35 -12.22 -8.73 18.76
C PRO A 35 -11.05 -8.95 17.77
N VAL A 36 -9.90 -8.35 18.07
CA VAL A 36 -8.77 -8.18 17.13
C VAL A 36 -8.24 -9.50 16.59
N VAL A 37 -8.08 -10.49 17.46
CA VAL A 37 -7.50 -11.79 17.09
C VAL A 37 -8.45 -12.55 16.18
N GLU A 38 -9.75 -12.52 16.47
CA GLU A 38 -10.80 -13.15 15.70
C GLU A 38 -10.92 -12.52 14.31
N VAL A 39 -10.89 -11.18 14.22
CA VAL A 39 -10.91 -10.47 12.93
C VAL A 39 -9.66 -10.78 12.09
N ALA A 40 -8.48 -10.81 12.72
CA ALA A 40 -7.26 -11.17 12.02
C ALA A 40 -7.31 -12.63 11.50
N ALA A 41 -7.71 -13.57 12.36
CA ALA A 41 -7.84 -14.98 11.99
C ALA A 41 -8.83 -15.18 10.85
N GLU A 42 -9.98 -14.49 10.90
CA GLU A 42 -10.97 -14.50 9.82
C GLU A 42 -10.42 -13.91 8.53
N ALA A 43 -9.63 -12.83 8.60
CA ALA A 43 -9.00 -12.26 7.40
C ALA A 43 -8.06 -13.26 6.72
N TYR A 44 -7.21 -13.97 7.49
CA TYR A 44 -6.34 -15.03 6.95
C TYR A 44 -7.15 -16.21 6.41
N HIS A 45 -8.14 -16.70 7.15
CA HIS A 45 -8.99 -17.80 6.70
C HIS A 45 -9.77 -17.45 5.44
N PHE A 46 -10.29 -16.23 5.34
CA PHE A 46 -10.97 -15.71 4.17
C PHE A 46 -10.04 -15.68 2.98
N LEU A 47 -8.84 -15.10 3.13
CA LEU A 47 -7.84 -15.03 2.07
C LEU A 47 -7.47 -16.44 1.57
N TRP A 48 -7.24 -17.39 2.49
CA TRP A 48 -6.94 -18.78 2.13
C TRP A 48 -8.09 -19.48 1.41
N ARG A 49 -9.33 -19.27 1.86
CA ARG A 49 -10.54 -19.80 1.23
C ARG A 49 -10.72 -19.23 -0.18
N GLN A 50 -10.43 -17.94 -0.35
CA GLN A 50 -10.57 -17.20 -1.60
C GLN A 50 -9.29 -17.17 -2.43
N ARG A 51 -8.26 -17.98 -2.13
CA ARG A 51 -6.96 -17.95 -2.84
C ARG A 51 -7.07 -18.12 -4.36
N ARG A 52 -8.02 -18.92 -4.84
CA ARG A 52 -8.26 -19.07 -6.29
C ARG A 52 -8.82 -17.79 -6.90
N THR A 53 -9.79 -17.18 -6.23
CA THR A 53 -10.35 -15.87 -6.61
C THR A 53 -9.31 -14.76 -6.54
N LEU A 54 -8.40 -14.82 -5.55
CA LEU A 54 -7.26 -13.91 -5.43
C LEU A 54 -6.34 -14.02 -6.64
N VAL A 55 -5.89 -15.24 -6.97
CA VAL A 55 -5.01 -15.47 -8.12
C VAL A 55 -5.70 -15.05 -9.42
N ASP A 56 -6.95 -15.45 -9.63
CA ASP A 56 -7.73 -15.09 -10.82
C ASP A 56 -7.80 -13.55 -10.99
N ARG A 57 -8.15 -12.82 -9.94
CA ARG A 57 -8.30 -11.37 -9.99
C ARG A 57 -6.99 -10.58 -9.98
N ALA A 58 -5.96 -11.09 -9.31
CA ALA A 58 -4.66 -10.44 -9.25
C ALA A 58 -3.81 -10.73 -10.48
N SER A 59 -4.04 -11.85 -11.18
CA SER A 59 -3.21 -12.29 -12.31
C SER A 59 -3.07 -11.22 -13.40
N LEU A 60 -4.18 -10.61 -13.80
CA LEU A 60 -4.20 -9.60 -14.86
C LEU A 60 -3.53 -8.28 -14.43
N PRO A 61 -3.92 -7.64 -13.30
CA PRO A 61 -3.17 -6.53 -12.70
C PRO A 61 -1.67 -6.80 -12.59
N LEU A 62 -1.30 -7.95 -12.03
CA LEU A 62 0.09 -8.34 -11.80
C LEU A 62 0.84 -8.48 -13.11
N ALA A 63 0.27 -9.15 -14.12
CA ALA A 63 0.89 -9.31 -15.43
C ALA A 63 1.14 -7.95 -16.12
N VAL A 64 0.17 -7.02 -16.04
CA VAL A 64 0.33 -5.68 -16.61
C VAL A 64 1.48 -4.93 -15.94
N VAL A 65 1.50 -4.90 -14.60
CA VAL A 65 2.55 -4.19 -13.84
C VAL A 65 3.93 -4.83 -14.08
N LEU A 66 3.99 -6.16 -14.13
CA LEU A 66 5.22 -6.90 -14.42
C LEU A 66 5.75 -6.59 -15.82
N ILE A 67 4.88 -6.56 -16.85
CA ILE A 67 5.28 -6.21 -18.22
C ILE A 67 5.84 -4.79 -18.27
N VAL A 68 5.17 -3.82 -17.63
CA VAL A 68 5.65 -2.44 -17.56
C VAL A 68 7.03 -2.38 -16.90
N GLY A 69 7.22 -3.04 -15.76
CA GLY A 69 8.51 -3.06 -15.07
C GLY A 69 9.62 -3.75 -15.88
N ILE A 70 9.31 -4.80 -16.63
CA ILE A 70 10.28 -5.44 -17.53
C ILE A 70 10.63 -4.51 -18.69
N ILE A 71 9.64 -3.84 -19.31
CA ILE A 71 9.89 -2.87 -20.39
C ILE A 71 10.77 -1.74 -19.87
N GLU A 72 10.47 -1.21 -18.70
CA GLU A 72 11.22 -0.14 -18.05
C GLU A 72 12.67 -0.55 -17.76
N TYR A 73 12.87 -1.77 -17.25
CA TYR A 73 14.20 -2.34 -17.04
C TYR A 73 14.98 -2.54 -18.36
N LEU A 74 14.34 -3.05 -19.41
CA LEU A 74 14.97 -3.32 -20.71
C LEU A 74 15.23 -2.05 -21.52
N THR A 75 14.33 -1.07 -21.45
CA THR A 75 14.50 0.22 -22.12
C THR A 75 15.54 1.09 -21.44
N GLY A 76 15.97 0.70 -20.23
CA GLY A 76 17.22 1.11 -19.63
C GLY A 76 17.46 2.60 -19.81
N THR A 77 16.53 3.44 -19.31
CA THR A 77 16.95 4.81 -19.02
C THR A 77 18.11 4.65 -18.04
N PRO A 78 19.37 4.91 -18.46
CA PRO A 78 20.51 4.59 -17.63
C PRO A 78 20.38 5.47 -16.41
N SER A 79 19.95 4.91 -15.29
CA SER A 79 19.90 5.61 -14.03
C SER A 79 21.34 5.78 -13.56
N GLY A 80 22.03 6.77 -14.11
CA GLY A 80 23.24 7.36 -13.56
C GLY A 80 24.40 6.40 -13.28
N GLY A 81 24.50 5.28 -14.00
CA GLY A 81 25.68 4.43 -13.94
C GLY A 81 26.83 5.06 -14.70
N GLY A 82 27.61 5.91 -14.01
CA GLY A 82 29.04 6.14 -14.27
C GLY A 82 29.42 6.34 -15.72
N GLY A 83 29.03 7.47 -16.29
CA GLY A 83 29.85 8.08 -17.33
C GLY A 83 31.12 8.66 -16.68
N ASP A 84 32.01 7.79 -16.21
CA ASP A 84 33.43 8.12 -16.13
C ASP A 84 33.89 8.41 -17.55
N LEU A 85 33.63 9.62 -18.03
CA LEU A 85 34.46 10.18 -19.07
C LEU A 85 35.88 10.14 -18.48
N PRO A 86 36.85 9.48 -19.14
CA PRO A 86 38.22 9.51 -18.66
C PRO A 86 38.59 10.98 -18.50
N VAL A 87 38.77 11.41 -17.26
CA VAL A 87 39.33 12.73 -16.98
C VAL A 87 40.67 12.72 -17.71
N PRO A 88 40.86 13.58 -18.73
CA PRO A 88 42.11 13.60 -19.46
C PRO A 88 43.22 13.75 -18.43
N ALA A 89 44.21 12.84 -18.51
CA ALA A 89 45.35 12.89 -17.60
C ALA A 89 45.87 14.32 -17.55
N PRO A 90 46.10 14.88 -16.34
CA PRO A 90 46.60 16.24 -16.23
C PRO A 90 47.87 16.36 -17.09
N PRO A 91 48.03 17.45 -17.85
CA PRO A 91 49.16 17.61 -18.73
C PRO A 91 50.46 17.46 -17.93
N PRO A 92 51.44 16.70 -18.45
CA PRO A 92 52.75 16.57 -17.79
C PRO A 92 53.39 17.95 -17.71
N GLY A 93 53.56 18.48 -16.50
CA GLY A 93 54.13 19.81 -16.25
C GLY A 93 53.35 20.71 -15.28
N ALA A 94 52.24 20.25 -14.69
CA ALA A 94 51.59 20.97 -13.57
C ALA A 94 52.31 20.76 -12.22
N ASP A 95 53.63 20.87 -12.24
CA ASP A 95 54.48 20.87 -11.05
C ASP A 95 54.67 22.34 -10.64
N GLY A 96 53.80 22.85 -9.78
CA GLY A 96 53.75 24.31 -9.57
C GLY A 96 53.06 24.79 -8.30
N GLY A 97 53.49 24.30 -7.13
CA GLY A 97 53.60 25.13 -5.93
C GLY A 97 52.31 25.57 -5.23
N SER A 98 51.94 24.85 -4.16
CA SER A 98 51.83 25.38 -2.80
C SER A 98 51.09 24.37 -1.92
N ALA A 99 51.87 23.54 -1.24
CA ALA A 99 51.38 22.73 -0.13
C ALA A 99 51.03 23.66 1.04
N GLY A 100 49.77 24.10 1.09
CA GLY A 100 49.17 24.70 2.28
C GLY A 100 48.69 23.59 3.24
N PRO A 101 49.15 23.56 4.50
CA PRO A 101 48.60 22.64 5.49
C PRO A 101 47.27 23.22 6.00
N GLY A 102 46.14 22.73 5.48
CA GLY A 102 44.84 23.18 6.00
C GLY A 102 43.58 22.80 5.21
N GLY A 103 43.68 22.09 4.08
CA GLY A 103 42.51 21.66 3.33
C GLY A 103 42.04 20.28 3.75
N THR A 104 41.13 20.18 4.71
CA THR A 104 40.32 18.95 4.94
C THR A 104 39.37 18.78 3.75
N GLY A 105 39.91 18.34 2.62
CA GLY A 105 39.17 17.96 1.43
C GLY A 105 38.42 16.68 1.71
N ASN A 106 37.22 16.81 2.28
CA ASN A 106 36.26 15.74 2.44
C ASN A 106 35.73 15.38 1.04
N GLY A 107 36.52 14.60 0.30
CA GLY A 107 36.18 14.01 -0.98
C GLY A 107 35.13 12.91 -0.80
N ASN A 108 33.93 13.28 -0.36
CA ASN A 108 32.77 12.41 -0.45
C ASN A 108 32.28 12.45 -1.90
N GLY A 109 32.97 11.70 -2.76
CA GLY A 109 32.58 11.38 -4.13
C GLY A 109 31.36 10.45 -4.20
N ASN A 110 30.38 10.61 -3.30
CA ASN A 110 29.04 10.05 -3.47
C ASN A 110 28.26 10.94 -4.46
N GLY A 111 28.77 11.05 -5.69
CA GLY A 111 28.00 11.46 -6.85
C GLY A 111 27.06 10.34 -7.30
N GLY A 112 26.38 9.70 -6.34
CA GLY A 112 25.27 8.81 -6.63
C GLY A 112 24.20 9.67 -7.26
N GLY A 113 24.10 9.60 -8.58
CA GLY A 113 23.20 10.44 -9.36
C GLY A 113 21.82 10.40 -8.76
N ASP A 114 21.39 11.55 -8.23
CA ASP A 114 20.03 11.78 -7.79
C ASP A 114 19.13 11.51 -9.01
N ALA A 115 18.63 10.29 -9.10
CA ALA A 115 17.56 9.94 -10.00
C ALA A 115 16.40 10.86 -9.60
N GLY A 116 16.27 11.96 -10.33
CA GLY A 116 15.22 12.94 -10.09
C GLY A 116 13.86 12.24 -10.08
N PRO A 117 12.85 12.83 -9.42
CA PRO A 117 11.55 12.20 -9.15
C PRO A 117 10.69 11.85 -10.39
N GLY A 118 11.24 11.92 -11.61
CA GLY A 118 10.58 11.56 -12.87
C GLY A 118 11.24 10.40 -13.64
N GLY A 119 12.12 9.61 -12.99
CA GLY A 119 12.79 8.47 -13.62
C GLY A 119 11.87 7.30 -14.00
N PRO A 120 12.44 6.22 -14.59
CA PRO A 120 11.74 5.00 -14.99
C PRO A 120 10.63 4.59 -14.00
N ALA A 121 10.92 4.60 -12.70
CA ALA A 121 10.01 4.18 -11.63
C ALA A 121 8.60 4.82 -11.65
N LEU A 122 8.42 5.97 -12.31
CA LEU A 122 7.12 6.62 -12.44
C LEU A 122 6.14 5.82 -13.29
N LEU A 123 6.57 5.17 -14.38
CA LEU A 123 5.68 4.36 -15.22
C LEU A 123 5.21 3.12 -14.48
N LEU A 124 6.13 2.39 -13.84
CA LEU A 124 5.79 1.28 -12.95
C LEU A 124 4.85 1.70 -11.83
N SER A 125 5.11 2.84 -11.17
CA SER A 125 4.26 3.36 -10.09
C SER A 125 2.85 3.69 -10.58
N LEU A 126 2.71 4.34 -11.75
CA LEU A 126 1.42 4.64 -12.36
C LEU A 126 0.68 3.37 -12.77
N ALA A 127 1.38 2.39 -13.34
CA ALA A 127 0.79 1.10 -13.70
C ALA A 127 0.30 0.36 -12.45
N TYR A 128 1.13 0.28 -11.41
CA TYR A 128 0.78 -0.34 -10.13
C TYR A 128 -0.43 0.34 -9.50
N PHE A 129 -0.45 1.68 -9.47
CA PHE A 129 -1.57 2.45 -8.96
C PHE A 129 -2.86 2.22 -9.75
N ALA A 130 -2.78 2.28 -11.09
CA ALA A 130 -3.94 2.08 -11.97
C ALA A 130 -4.50 0.65 -11.84
N MET A 131 -3.64 -0.35 -11.67
CA MET A 131 -4.05 -1.75 -11.58
C MET A 131 -4.49 -2.18 -10.18
N SER A 132 -3.93 -1.59 -9.12
CA SER A 132 -4.32 -1.88 -7.73
C SER A 132 -5.72 -1.38 -7.39
N LEU A 133 -6.18 -0.30 -8.04
CA LEU A 133 -7.47 0.31 -7.75
C LEU A 133 -8.69 -0.59 -8.05
N PRO A 134 -8.92 -1.07 -9.29
CA PRO A 134 -10.05 -1.95 -9.58
C PRO A 134 -9.94 -3.29 -8.83
N PHE A 135 -8.70 -3.75 -8.57
CA PHE A 135 -8.45 -4.91 -7.71
C PHE A 135 -8.97 -4.68 -6.29
N LEU A 136 -8.57 -3.60 -5.63
CA LEU A 136 -8.99 -3.27 -4.27
C LEU A 136 -10.51 -3.09 -4.17
N VAL A 137 -11.13 -2.37 -5.10
CA VAL A 137 -12.60 -2.21 -5.10
C VAL A 137 -13.29 -3.56 -5.25
N GLY A 138 -12.83 -4.40 -6.20
CA GLY A 138 -13.35 -5.75 -6.39
C GLY A 138 -13.16 -6.62 -5.15
N TRP A 139 -12.03 -6.50 -4.45
CA TRP A 139 -11.73 -7.26 -3.25
C TRP A 139 -12.58 -6.81 -2.05
N TYR A 140 -12.70 -5.50 -1.80
CA TYR A 140 -13.58 -4.98 -0.75
C TYR A 140 -15.04 -5.40 -0.97
N ARG A 141 -15.54 -5.38 -2.21
CA ARG A 141 -16.89 -5.88 -2.52
C ARG A 141 -17.03 -7.37 -2.23
N LEU A 142 -16.03 -8.18 -2.59
CA LEU A 142 -16.02 -9.61 -2.30
C LEU A 142 -16.09 -9.87 -0.79
N VAL A 143 -15.37 -9.08 0.02
CA VAL A 143 -15.36 -9.20 1.48
C VAL A 143 -16.69 -8.74 2.08
N VAL A 144 -17.14 -7.52 1.75
CA VAL A 144 -18.29 -6.89 2.41
C VAL A 144 -19.64 -7.42 1.91
N LEU A 145 -19.75 -7.69 0.60
CA LEU A 145 -21.01 -8.09 -0.04
C LEU A 145 -21.03 -9.57 -0.47
N GLY A 146 -19.89 -10.26 -0.38
CA GLY A 146 -19.75 -11.67 -0.73
C GLY A 146 -19.51 -11.94 -2.24
N PRO A 147 -19.35 -13.21 -2.63
CA PRO A 147 -18.97 -13.61 -4.00
C PRO A 147 -19.96 -13.19 -5.09
N GLY A 148 -21.25 -13.11 -4.76
CA GLY A 148 -22.28 -12.71 -5.71
C GLY A 148 -22.12 -11.27 -6.21
N ALA A 149 -21.58 -10.37 -5.38
CA ALA A 149 -21.40 -8.96 -5.74
C ALA A 149 -20.29 -8.69 -6.75
N VAL A 150 -19.50 -9.73 -7.06
CA VAL A 150 -18.36 -9.64 -7.95
C VAL A 150 -18.39 -10.65 -9.09
N ALA A 151 -19.37 -11.55 -9.10
CA ALA A 151 -19.60 -12.49 -10.18
C ALA A 151 -19.91 -11.75 -11.49
N GLY A 152 -19.26 -12.15 -12.58
CA GLY A 152 -19.46 -11.55 -13.92
C GLY A 152 -18.85 -10.16 -14.11
N ARG A 153 -18.20 -9.58 -13.09
CA ARG A 153 -17.53 -8.30 -13.21
C ARG A 153 -16.12 -8.48 -13.78
N PHE A 154 -15.81 -7.76 -14.85
CA PHE A 154 -14.48 -7.76 -15.44
C PHE A 154 -13.45 -7.17 -14.43
N PRO A 155 -12.28 -7.82 -14.21
CA PRO A 155 -11.31 -7.41 -13.19
C PRO A 155 -10.76 -5.98 -13.33
N LEU A 156 -10.75 -5.41 -14.54
CA LEU A 156 -10.25 -4.05 -14.80
C LEU A 156 -11.37 -3.06 -15.19
N ALA A 157 -12.61 -3.31 -14.79
CA ALA A 157 -13.71 -2.39 -15.09
C ALA A 157 -13.61 -1.11 -14.25
N PHE A 158 -13.22 0.00 -14.89
CA PHE A 158 -13.31 1.35 -14.33
C PHE A 158 -14.74 1.88 -14.42
N THR A 159 -15.48 1.74 -13.32
CA THR A 159 -16.84 2.27 -13.20
C THR A 159 -16.84 3.53 -12.33
N ARG A 160 -18.04 4.08 -12.09
CA ARG A 160 -18.25 5.18 -11.14
C ARG A 160 -17.76 4.85 -9.73
N LEU A 161 -17.77 3.57 -9.33
CA LEU A 161 -17.28 3.14 -8.01
C LEU A 161 -15.77 3.32 -7.88
N GLU A 162 -15.01 2.93 -8.90
CA GLU A 162 -13.55 3.13 -8.97
C GLU A 162 -13.20 4.61 -8.96
N GLY A 163 -13.93 5.44 -9.72
CA GLY A 163 -13.74 6.89 -9.70
C GLY A 163 -13.99 7.50 -8.32
N ARG A 164 -15.03 7.04 -7.60
CA ARG A 164 -15.29 7.47 -6.22
C ARG A 164 -14.22 6.98 -5.26
N PHE A 165 -13.76 5.75 -5.42
CA PHE A 165 -12.66 5.19 -4.62
C PHE A 165 -11.37 5.99 -4.82
N LEU A 166 -11.01 6.27 -6.08
CA LEU A 166 -9.86 7.09 -6.45
C LEU A 166 -9.92 8.47 -5.81
N LEU A 167 -11.06 9.15 -5.94
CA LEU A 167 -11.25 10.48 -5.37
C LEU A 167 -10.98 10.47 -3.85
N TRP A 168 -11.57 9.53 -3.12
CA TRP A 168 -11.36 9.44 -1.66
C TRP A 168 -9.93 9.02 -1.30
N MET A 169 -9.29 8.17 -2.11
CA MET A 169 -7.87 7.83 -1.94
C MET A 169 -6.98 9.07 -2.07
N VAL A 170 -7.25 9.93 -3.07
CA VAL A 170 -6.54 11.20 -3.26
C VAL A 170 -6.81 12.17 -2.10
N VAL A 171 -8.07 12.31 -1.68
CA VAL A 171 -8.43 13.21 -0.56
C VAL A 171 -7.78 12.75 0.75
N ILE A 172 -7.87 11.47 1.08
CA ILE A 172 -7.20 10.90 2.27
C ILE A 172 -5.69 11.05 2.15
N GLY A 173 -5.12 10.76 0.98
CA GLY A 173 -3.70 10.94 0.70
C GLY A 173 -3.26 12.37 0.97
N LEU A 174 -3.98 13.37 0.46
CA LEU A 174 -3.67 14.78 0.69
C LEU A 174 -3.76 15.16 2.18
N VAL A 175 -4.80 14.70 2.87
CA VAL A 175 -4.99 14.92 4.31
C VAL A 175 -3.84 14.35 5.14
N LEU A 176 -3.24 13.24 4.71
CA LEU A 176 -2.13 12.60 5.42
C LEU A 176 -0.75 13.13 5.01
N VAL A 177 -0.55 13.40 3.71
CA VAL A 177 0.74 13.83 3.16
C VAL A 177 1.06 15.27 3.55
N VAL A 178 0.08 16.18 3.56
CA VAL A 178 0.34 17.60 3.88
C VAL A 178 0.94 17.78 5.28
N PRO A 179 0.35 17.24 6.37
CA PRO A 179 0.96 17.35 7.69
C PRO A 179 2.31 16.63 7.78
N LEU A 180 2.48 15.51 7.06
CA LEU A 180 3.74 14.78 7.03
C LEU A 180 4.86 15.62 6.40
N VAL A 181 4.60 16.23 5.25
CA VAL A 181 5.55 17.11 4.54
C VAL A 181 5.90 18.33 5.39
N ILE A 182 4.91 18.98 6.00
CA ILE A 182 5.14 20.11 6.92
C ILE A 182 6.03 19.67 8.09
N SER A 183 5.73 18.51 8.69
CA SER A 183 6.50 18.00 9.84
C SER A 183 7.93 17.63 9.44
N GLY A 184 8.12 17.03 8.26
CA GLY A 184 9.42 16.71 7.70
C GLY A 184 10.24 17.97 7.40
N ALA A 185 9.64 18.96 6.74
CA ALA A 185 10.29 20.23 6.45
C ALA A 185 10.75 20.97 7.72
N ILE A 186 9.99 20.86 8.80
CA ILE A 186 10.37 21.40 10.11
C ILE A 186 11.48 20.55 10.74
N ALA A 187 11.44 19.22 10.64
CA ALA A 187 12.38 18.33 11.31
C ALA A 187 13.76 18.24 10.64
N VAL A 188 13.84 18.37 9.31
CA VAL A 188 15.08 18.19 8.54
C VAL A 188 16.23 19.10 9.01
N PRO A 189 16.06 20.43 9.17
CA PRO A 189 17.14 21.30 9.63
C PRO A 189 17.71 20.92 11.01
N PHE A 190 16.89 20.32 11.88
CA PHE A 190 17.35 19.82 13.17
C PHE A 190 18.12 18.50 13.02
N ALA A 191 17.67 17.62 12.14
CA ALA A 191 18.34 16.33 11.91
C ALA A 191 19.71 16.49 11.24
N THR A 192 19.89 17.49 10.37
CA THR A 192 21.15 17.71 9.63
C THR A 192 22.20 18.49 10.41
N GLY A 193 21.88 19.01 11.60
CA GLY A 193 22.83 19.79 12.40
C GLY A 193 23.22 21.15 11.79
N ASP A 194 22.47 21.61 10.78
CA ASP A 194 22.74 22.84 10.02
C ASP A 194 22.53 24.11 10.87
N ILE A 195 21.93 23.95 12.05
CA ILE A 195 21.68 25.02 13.00
C ILE A 195 22.86 25.10 13.98
N SER A 196 23.93 25.74 13.54
CA SER A 196 24.92 26.48 14.35
C SER A 196 25.71 25.76 15.47
N GLY A 197 25.86 24.43 15.43
CA GLY A 197 26.81 23.71 16.30
C GLY A 197 26.39 23.61 17.78
N THR A 198 25.14 23.95 18.09
CA THR A 198 24.52 23.70 19.39
C THR A 198 23.91 22.30 19.41
N GLN A 199 24.00 21.62 20.57
CA GLN A 199 23.35 20.33 20.78
C GLN A 199 21.88 20.42 20.36
N VAL A 200 21.50 19.63 19.35
CA VAL A 200 20.14 19.65 18.82
C VAL A 200 19.20 19.15 19.92
N SER A 201 18.23 19.99 20.31
CA SER A 201 17.22 19.59 21.28
C SER A 201 16.46 18.35 20.76
N PRO A 202 16.19 17.32 21.59
CA PRO A 202 15.45 16.13 21.17
C PRO A 202 13.96 16.40 20.89
N VAL A 203 13.46 17.60 21.24
CA VAL A 203 12.03 17.95 21.18
C VAL A 203 11.44 17.87 19.76
N PRO A 204 12.06 18.43 18.69
CA PRO A 204 11.49 18.36 17.34
C PRO A 204 11.39 16.92 16.81
N MET A 205 12.37 16.06 17.16
CA MET A 205 12.34 14.64 16.80
C MET A 205 11.16 13.92 17.49
N LEU A 206 10.98 14.12 18.79
CA LEU A 206 9.84 13.55 19.53
C LEU A 206 8.50 14.03 18.97
N LEU A 207 8.40 15.31 18.59
CA LEU A 207 7.20 15.88 17.98
C LEU A 207 6.93 15.27 16.59
N ALA A 208 7.96 15.08 15.77
CA ALA A 208 7.84 14.43 14.47
C ALA A 208 7.36 12.98 14.60
N VAL A 209 7.93 12.22 15.55
CA VAL A 209 7.49 10.85 15.84
C VAL A 209 6.04 10.82 16.34
N ALA A 210 5.67 11.72 17.26
CA ALA A 210 4.30 11.82 17.75
C ALA A 210 3.31 12.14 16.61
N MET A 211 3.65 13.09 15.74
CA MET A 211 2.84 13.42 14.56
C MET A 211 2.70 12.23 13.62
N PHE A 212 3.79 11.51 13.36
CA PHE A 212 3.77 10.31 12.53
C PHE A 212 2.83 9.24 13.09
N ILE A 213 2.88 8.98 14.40
CA ILE A 213 1.97 8.06 15.08
C ILE A 213 0.51 8.53 14.95
N LEU A 214 0.24 9.82 15.14
CA LEU A 214 -1.11 10.38 14.99
C LEU A 214 -1.62 10.23 13.56
N LEU A 215 -0.77 10.41 12.55
CA LEU A 215 -1.12 10.22 11.14
C LEU A 215 -1.44 8.75 10.83
N ILE A 216 -0.68 7.80 11.39
CA ILE A 216 -1.02 6.37 11.30
C ILE A 216 -2.39 6.12 11.93
N LEU A 217 -2.64 6.60 13.14
CA LEU A 217 -3.94 6.37 13.79
C LEU A 217 -5.11 7.01 13.03
N ALA A 218 -4.88 8.19 12.41
CA ALA A 218 -5.86 8.83 11.56
C ALA A 218 -6.10 8.01 10.27
N SER A 219 -5.04 7.55 9.60
CA SER A 219 -5.15 6.78 8.36
C SER A 219 -5.92 5.48 8.56
N LEU A 220 -5.68 4.78 9.67
CA LEU A 220 -6.42 3.56 10.04
C LEU A 220 -7.92 3.81 10.19
N ARG A 221 -8.31 4.94 10.80
CA ARG A 221 -9.73 5.31 10.93
C ARG A 221 -10.35 5.72 9.62
N LEU A 222 -9.65 6.55 8.85
CA LEU A 222 -10.14 7.03 7.55
C LEU A 222 -10.24 5.90 6.51
N SER A 223 -9.46 4.83 6.66
CA SER A 223 -9.53 3.65 5.77
C SER A 223 -10.90 2.96 5.77
N PHE A 224 -11.76 3.17 6.78
CA PHE A 224 -13.14 2.66 6.80
C PHE A 224 -14.04 3.31 5.74
N VAL A 225 -13.59 4.38 5.09
CA VAL A 225 -14.23 4.96 3.91
C VAL A 225 -14.25 3.95 2.75
N PHE A 226 -13.19 3.17 2.57
CA PHE A 226 -13.05 2.24 1.44
C PHE A 226 -14.09 1.10 1.43
N PRO A 227 -14.30 0.35 2.54
CA PRO A 227 -15.36 -0.66 2.57
C PRO A 227 -16.76 -0.03 2.46
N ALA A 228 -16.99 1.18 3.00
CA ALA A 228 -18.26 1.90 2.81
C ALA A 228 -18.52 2.25 1.34
N ILE A 229 -17.48 2.69 0.60
CA ILE A 229 -17.57 2.95 -0.84
C ILE A 229 -17.93 1.67 -1.60
N ALA A 230 -17.27 0.55 -1.25
CA ALA A 230 -17.49 -0.75 -1.88
C ALA A 230 -18.91 -1.29 -1.62
N ALA A 231 -19.44 -1.03 -0.43
CA ALA A 231 -20.82 -1.32 -0.03
C ALA A 231 -21.86 -0.35 -0.62
N GLU A 232 -21.43 0.62 -1.43
CA GLU A 232 -22.27 1.64 -2.04
C GLU A 232 -22.97 2.58 -1.04
N GLU A 233 -22.42 2.71 0.15
CA GLU A 233 -22.99 3.54 1.21
C GLU A 233 -22.59 5.02 1.11
N PRO A 234 -23.35 5.93 1.77
CA PRO A 234 -22.93 7.30 1.98
C PRO A 234 -21.63 7.37 2.77
N VAL A 235 -20.65 8.08 2.19
CA VAL A 235 -19.30 8.22 2.73
C VAL A 235 -19.16 9.56 3.44
N SER A 236 -18.62 9.56 4.66
CA SER A 236 -18.19 10.77 5.34
C SER A 236 -17.07 10.48 6.34
N PHE A 237 -16.17 11.45 6.52
CA PHE A 237 -15.10 11.34 7.53
C PHE A 237 -15.64 11.26 8.95
N ALA A 238 -16.69 12.03 9.25
CA ALA A 238 -17.34 12.00 10.55
C ALA A 238 -17.86 10.59 10.88
N ARG A 239 -18.51 9.92 9.91
CA ARG A 239 -19.02 8.56 10.10
C ARG A 239 -17.90 7.54 10.28
N ALA A 240 -16.84 7.61 9.47
CA ALA A 240 -15.67 6.74 9.64
C ALA A 240 -15.02 6.90 11.02
N TRP A 241 -14.95 8.14 11.52
CA TRP A 241 -14.41 8.46 12.84
C TRP A 241 -15.30 7.98 13.99
N GLU A 242 -16.62 8.10 13.82
CA GLU A 242 -17.61 7.67 14.80
C GLU A 242 -17.64 6.15 14.96
N ILE A 243 -17.69 5.41 13.83
CA ILE A 243 -17.66 3.93 13.82
C ILE A 243 -16.40 3.38 14.50
N THR A 244 -15.27 4.08 14.35
CA THR A 244 -13.98 3.64 14.90
C THR A 244 -13.67 4.22 16.29
N LYS A 245 -14.60 4.99 16.88
CA LYS A 245 -14.39 5.65 18.17
C LYS A 245 -14.20 4.62 19.28
N GLY A 246 -13.08 4.75 20.01
CA GLY A 246 -12.71 3.82 21.08
C GLY A 246 -11.98 2.55 20.62
N ASN A 247 -11.83 2.34 19.31
CA ASN A 247 -11.18 1.14 18.76
C ASN A 247 -9.81 1.42 18.09
N SER A 248 -9.22 2.63 18.21
CA SER A 248 -7.96 2.98 17.50
C SER A 248 -6.80 2.05 17.78
N LEU A 249 -6.51 1.77 19.05
CA LEU A 249 -5.39 0.89 19.43
C LEU A 249 -5.66 -0.56 18.99
N ARG A 250 -6.93 -0.98 18.95
CA ARG A 250 -7.35 -2.28 18.45
C ARG A 250 -7.17 -2.39 16.93
N LEU A 251 -7.47 -1.33 16.20
CA LEU A 251 -7.21 -1.25 14.75
C LEU A 251 -5.72 -1.26 14.45
N LEU A 252 -4.91 -0.56 15.25
CA LEU A 252 -3.45 -0.62 15.14
C LEU A 252 -2.93 -2.04 15.38
N GLY A 253 -3.39 -2.68 16.46
CA GLY A 253 -3.06 -4.08 16.77
C GLY A 253 -3.52 -5.04 15.67
N LEU A 254 -4.70 -4.84 15.09
CA LEU A 254 -5.20 -5.60 13.95
C LEU A 254 -4.26 -5.47 12.75
N MET A 255 -3.88 -4.25 12.38
CA MET A 255 -2.99 -4.04 11.24
C MET A 255 -1.60 -4.64 11.48
N ALA A 256 -1.05 -4.50 12.68
CA ALA A 256 0.22 -5.13 13.03
C ALA A 256 0.14 -6.67 12.92
N LEU A 257 -0.90 -7.29 13.50
CA LEU A 257 -1.10 -8.74 13.48
C LEU A 257 -1.31 -9.29 12.05
N VAL A 258 -1.89 -8.46 11.19
CA VAL A 258 -2.18 -8.81 9.80
C VAL A 258 -0.97 -8.59 8.89
N HIS A 259 -0.23 -7.49 9.02
CA HIS A 259 0.81 -7.11 8.07
C HIS A 259 2.19 -7.60 8.47
N VAL A 260 2.55 -7.58 9.76
CA VAL A 260 3.91 -7.93 10.21
C VAL A 260 4.31 -9.34 9.78
N PRO A 261 3.48 -10.40 9.94
CA PRO A 261 3.87 -11.74 9.49
C PRO A 261 4.13 -11.83 7.99
N VAL A 262 3.29 -11.16 7.18
CA VAL A 262 3.43 -11.16 5.72
C VAL A 262 4.68 -10.38 5.29
N LEU A 263 4.97 -9.25 5.93
CA LEU A 263 6.19 -8.47 5.67
C LEU A 263 7.46 -9.24 6.04
N VAL A 264 7.47 -9.90 7.20
CA VAL A 264 8.60 -10.75 7.62
C VAL A 264 8.82 -11.88 6.63
N PHE A 265 7.74 -12.57 6.24
CA PHE A 265 7.82 -13.64 5.25
C PHE A 265 8.28 -13.14 3.88
N GLY A 266 7.75 -12.00 3.43
CA GLY A 266 8.15 -11.36 2.18
C GLY A 266 9.63 -11.00 2.15
N ALA A 267 10.14 -10.36 3.22
CA ALA A 267 11.55 -10.01 3.36
C ALA A 267 12.47 -11.24 3.34
N ILE A 268 12.05 -12.35 3.93
CA ILE A 268 12.81 -13.62 3.88
C ILE A 268 12.88 -14.16 2.44
N ILE A 269 11.75 -14.17 1.72
CA ILE A 269 11.73 -14.63 0.32
C ILE A 269 12.60 -13.73 -0.55
N GLU A 270 12.48 -12.42 -0.39
CA GLU A 270 13.26 -11.45 -1.15
C GLU A 270 14.76 -11.61 -0.91
N ALA A 271 15.18 -11.70 0.36
CA ALA A 271 16.58 -11.94 0.72
C ALA A 271 17.12 -13.24 0.10
N PHE A 272 16.29 -14.29 0.05
CA PHE A 272 16.65 -15.55 -0.60
C PHE A 272 16.74 -15.43 -2.12
N ALA A 273 15.80 -14.74 -2.76
CA ALA A 273 15.79 -14.49 -4.20
C ALA A 273 17.03 -13.71 -4.66
N VAL A 274 17.40 -12.67 -3.89
CA VAL A 274 18.64 -11.90 -4.12
C VAL A 274 19.87 -12.76 -3.86
N GLY A 275 19.90 -13.51 -2.76
CA GLY A 275 21.03 -14.39 -2.41
C GLY A 275 21.29 -15.50 -3.45
N LEU A 276 20.26 -15.97 -4.14
CA LEU A 276 20.37 -16.93 -5.24
C LEU A 276 20.73 -16.29 -6.61
N GLY A 277 20.78 -14.97 -6.70
CA GLY A 277 21.04 -14.27 -7.96
C GLY A 277 19.93 -14.45 -8.98
N LEU A 278 18.66 -14.52 -8.54
CA LEU A 278 17.52 -14.65 -9.45
C LEU A 278 17.41 -13.43 -10.39
N PRO A 279 16.92 -13.61 -11.62
CA PRO A 279 16.79 -12.49 -12.55
C PRO A 279 15.79 -11.46 -12.02
N PHE A 280 16.01 -10.18 -12.36
CA PHE A 280 15.19 -9.04 -11.92
C PHE A 280 13.68 -9.27 -12.10
N SER A 281 13.26 -9.83 -13.24
CA SER A 281 11.84 -10.09 -13.52
C SER A 281 11.18 -11.04 -12.50
N LEU A 282 11.93 -12.01 -11.97
CA LEU A 282 11.43 -12.94 -10.97
C LEU A 282 11.36 -12.27 -9.59
N VAL A 283 12.37 -11.47 -9.23
CA VAL A 283 12.34 -10.68 -7.99
C VAL A 283 11.16 -9.71 -8.01
N LEU A 284 10.97 -8.98 -9.11
CA LEU A 284 9.82 -8.08 -9.30
C LEU A 284 8.49 -8.82 -9.22
N PHE A 285 8.38 -10.00 -9.84
CA PHE A 285 7.17 -10.82 -9.74
C PHE A 285 6.85 -11.20 -8.29
N VAL A 286 7.85 -11.60 -7.50
CA VAL A 286 7.69 -11.96 -6.09
C VAL A 286 7.23 -10.75 -5.28
N ASP A 287 7.88 -9.60 -5.46
CA ASP A 287 7.51 -8.35 -4.78
C ASP A 287 6.07 -7.91 -5.10
N LEU A 288 5.67 -7.97 -6.36
CA LEU A 288 4.30 -7.69 -6.78
C LEU A 288 3.30 -8.69 -6.16
N ALA A 289 3.62 -9.98 -6.15
CA ALA A 289 2.75 -11.00 -5.55
C ALA A 289 2.55 -10.77 -4.05
N ILE A 290 3.63 -10.43 -3.32
CA ILE A 290 3.57 -10.07 -1.90
C ILE A 290 2.72 -8.80 -1.72
N SER A 291 2.95 -7.76 -2.52
CA SER A 291 2.22 -6.49 -2.45
C SER A 291 0.72 -6.66 -2.66
N PHE A 292 0.28 -7.41 -3.69
CA PHE A 292 -1.13 -7.72 -3.91
C PHE A 292 -1.73 -8.58 -2.79
N THR A 293 -0.95 -9.47 -2.19
CA THR A 293 -1.36 -10.27 -1.03
C THR A 293 -1.58 -9.38 0.20
N ILE A 294 -0.67 -8.45 0.48
CA ILE A 294 -0.78 -7.47 1.56
C ILE A 294 -2.04 -6.61 1.36
N MET A 295 -2.25 -6.09 0.14
CA MET A 295 -3.44 -5.31 -0.19
C MET A 295 -4.74 -6.09 0.04
N ALA A 296 -4.82 -7.33 -0.43
CA ALA A 296 -5.99 -8.19 -0.23
C ALA A 296 -6.25 -8.47 1.25
N LEU A 297 -5.19 -8.77 2.00
CA LEU A 297 -5.30 -9.09 3.41
C LEU A 297 -5.71 -7.87 4.24
N GLY A 298 -5.12 -6.70 3.99
CA GLY A 298 -5.52 -5.44 4.60
C GLY A 298 -6.97 -5.07 4.29
N ALA A 299 -7.38 -5.17 3.02
CA ALA A 299 -8.76 -4.93 2.60
C ALA A 299 -9.75 -5.90 3.26
N THR A 300 -9.35 -7.16 3.47
CA THR A 300 -10.16 -8.15 4.18
C THR A 300 -10.31 -7.78 5.66
N ALA A 301 -9.20 -7.47 6.34
CA ALA A 301 -9.21 -7.08 7.74
C ALA A 301 -10.07 -5.83 8.00
N PHE A 302 -9.93 -4.80 7.15
CA PHE A 302 -10.76 -3.60 7.23
C PHE A 302 -12.23 -3.86 6.86
N GLY A 303 -12.50 -4.70 5.85
CA GLY A 303 -13.86 -5.06 5.46
C GLY A 303 -14.61 -5.80 6.58
N GLU A 304 -13.97 -6.79 7.20
CA GLU A 304 -14.54 -7.52 8.34
C GLU A 304 -14.71 -6.63 9.58
N ALA A 305 -13.71 -5.80 9.90
CA ALA A 305 -13.82 -4.84 10.99
C ALA A 305 -14.96 -3.82 10.75
N TYR A 306 -15.13 -3.38 9.50
CA TYR A 306 -16.22 -2.51 9.09
C TYR A 306 -17.59 -3.15 9.29
N VAL A 307 -17.76 -4.41 8.87
CA VAL A 307 -19.03 -5.14 9.03
C VAL A 307 -19.40 -5.33 10.50
N ARG A 308 -18.41 -5.51 11.40
CA ARG A 308 -18.63 -5.71 12.84
C ARG A 308 -18.90 -4.44 13.63
N LEU A 309 -18.32 -3.31 13.21
CA LEU A 309 -18.44 -2.04 13.92
C LEU A 309 -19.63 -1.19 13.45
N ARG A 310 -20.25 -1.56 12.34
CA ARG A 310 -21.48 -0.95 11.83
C ARG A 310 -22.71 -1.44 12.61
#